data_AF-K1SKQ0-F1
#
_entry.id   AF-K1SKQ0-F1
#
_cell.length_a   1.000
_cell.length_b   1.000
_cell.length_c   1.000
_cell.angle_alpha   90.00
_cell.angle_beta   90.00
_cell.angle_gamma   90.00
#
_symmetry.space_group_name_H-M   'P 1'
#
loop_
_entity.id
_entity.type
_entity.pdbx_description
1 polymer ?
#
loop_
_entity_poly.entity_id
_entity_poly.type
_entity_poly.pdbx_seq_one_letter_code
_entity_poly.pdbx_strand_id
1 'polypeptide(L)' 'MKRKQQATTSGEDYLEAILVLQMQKGTVRSVDVARHMEVSKPSVSHAVATLRDGGFLTMDSDYS' A
#
# COMPACT_ATOMS: atom_id res chain seq x y z
N MET A 1 -25.81 -13.09 -2.69
CA MET A 1 -24.53 -12.87 -1.98
C MET A 1 -23.49 -12.52 -3.02
N LYS A 2 -22.97 -11.28 -3.05
CA LYS A 2 -22.02 -10.84 -4.07
C LYS A 2 -20.69 -11.60 -3.86
N ARG A 3 -20.26 -12.38 -4.85
CA ARG A 3 -18.88 -12.88 -4.92
C ARG A 3 -17.97 -11.66 -4.90
N LYS A 4 -17.24 -11.43 -3.80
CA LYS A 4 -16.12 -10.48 -3.80
C LYS A 4 -15.17 -11.00 -4.88
N GLN A 5 -15.20 -10.38 -6.05
CA GLN A 5 -14.12 -10.53 -7.01
C GLN A 5 -12.87 -10.11 -6.23
N GLN A 6 -12.00 -11.08 -5.94
CA GLN A 6 -10.63 -10.77 -5.54
C GLN A 6 -9.99 -10.19 -6.79
N ALA A 7 -10.23 -8.90 -7.04
CA ALA A 7 -9.37 -8.14 -7.91
C ALA A 7 -7.99 -8.22 -7.27
N THR A 8 -7.09 -8.97 -7.90
CA THR A 8 -5.68 -8.95 -7.54
C THR A 8 -5.22 -7.50 -7.61
N THR A 9 -4.97 -6.91 -6.46
CA THR A 9 -4.44 -5.56 -6.34
C THR A 9 -3.10 -5.51 -7.08
N SER A 10 -3.02 -4.68 -8.11
CA SER A 10 -1.81 -4.49 -8.90
C SER A 10 -0.77 -3.67 -8.11
N GLY A 11 0.49 -3.68 -8.56
CA GLY A 11 1.51 -2.80 -7.98
C GLY A 11 1.16 -1.31 -8.14
N GLU A 12 0.46 -0.95 -9.22
CA GLU A 12 0.01 0.43 -9.48
C GLU A 12 -1.08 0.85 -8.49
N ASP A 13 -2.00 -0.04 -8.13
CA ASP A 13 -3.06 0.25 -7.16
C ASP A 13 -2.46 0.60 -5.78
N TYR A 14 -1.37 -0.08 -5.39
CA TYR A 14 -0.64 0.22 -4.17
C TYR A 14 0.05 1.58 -4.24
N LEU A 15 0.67 1.92 -5.38
CA LEU A 15 1.32 3.22 -5.58
C LEU A 15 0.28 4.37 -5.56
N GLU A 16 -0.87 4.18 -6.20
CA GLU A 16 -1.97 5.15 -6.18
C GLU A 16 -2.50 5.34 -4.76
N ALA A 17 -2.78 4.25 -4.03
CA ALA A 17 -3.27 4.33 -2.65
C ALA A 17 -2.27 5.06 -1.73
N ILE A 18 -0.98 4.77 -1.87
CA ILE A 18 0.07 5.46 -1.12
C ILE A 18 0.10 6.95 -1.46
N LEU A 19 0.05 7.31 -2.75
CA LEU A 19 0.05 8.70 -3.19
C LEU A 19 -1.17 9.47 -2.66
N VAL A 20 -2.37 8.89 -2.77
CA VAL A 20 -3.61 9.49 -2.25
C VAL A 20 -3.50 9.73 -0.75
N LEU A 21 -3.04 8.74 0.02
CA LEU A 21 -2.87 8.87 1.46
C LEU A 21 -1.79 9.92 1.82
N GLN A 22 -0.71 9.99 1.05
CA GLN A 22 0.35 10.99 1.22
C GLN A 22 -0.20 12.40 1.00
N MET A 23 -0.95 12.62 -0.07
CA MET A 23 -1.57 13.92 -0.37
C MET A 23 -2.56 14.35 0.71
N GLN A 24 -3.24 13.41 1.37
CA GLN A 24 -4.22 13.70 2.41
C GLN A 24 -3.62 13.95 3.80
N LYS A 25 -2.56 13.22 4.15
CA LYS A 25 -2.03 13.15 5.53
C LYS A 25 -0.57 13.55 5.67
N GLY A 26 0.15 13.73 4.57
CA GLY A 26 1.60 13.96 4.53
C GLY A 26 2.41 12.67 4.71
N THR A 27 2.21 11.96 5.82
CA THR A 27 2.93 10.71 6.12
C THR A 27 2.01 9.50 5.97
N VAL A 28 2.50 8.45 5.31
CA VAL A 28 1.75 7.21 5.08
C VAL A 28 2.34 6.08 5.89
N ARG A 29 1.49 5.35 6.63
CA ARG A 29 1.88 4.12 7.33
C ARG A 29 1.22 2.91 6.67
N SER A 30 1.87 1.74 6.72
CA SER A 30 1.32 0.51 6.13
C SER A 30 -0.05 0.13 6.68
N VAL A 31 -0.38 0.55 7.91
CA VAL A 31 -1.71 0.34 8.51
C VAL A 31 -2.80 1.20 7.87
N ASP A 32 -2.45 2.40 7.39
CA ASP A 32 -3.40 3.27 6.69
C ASP A 32 -3.68 2.72 5.29
N VAL A 33 -2.65 2.24 4.59
CA VAL A 33 -2.78 1.58 3.28
C VAL A 33 -3.64 0.32 3.40
N ALA A 34 -3.41 -0.51 4.43
CA ALA A 34 -4.19 -1.72 4.67
C ALA A 34 -5.68 -1.42 4.86
N ARG A 35 -6.01 -0.37 5.63
CA ARG A 35 -7.40 0.07 5.83
C ARG A 35 -8.00 0.65 4.55
N HIS A 36 -7.23 1.46 3.81
CA HIS A 36 -7.70 2.11 2.59
C HIS A 36 -8.04 1.09 1.49
N MET A 37 -7.22 0.05 1.36
CA MET A 37 -7.37 -0.97 0.32
C MET A 37 -8.19 -2.19 0.78
N GLU A 38 -8.68 -2.21 2.02
CA GLU A 38 -9.37 -3.35 2.65
C GLU A 38 -8.57 -4.68 2.59
N VAL A 39 -7.25 -4.60 2.75
CA VAL A 39 -6.34 -5.76 2.74
C VAL A 39 -5.65 -5.96 4.09
N SER A 40 -5.01 -7.12 4.27
CA SER A 40 -4.25 -7.40 5.49
C SER A 40 -2.93 -6.62 5.54
N LYS A 41 -2.49 -6.20 6.72
CA LYS A 41 -1.18 -5.57 6.92
C LYS A 41 -0.02 -6.42 6.37
N PRO A 42 0.03 -7.76 6.56
CA PRO A 42 1.05 -8.60 5.92
C PRO A 42 1.06 -8.49 4.39
N SER A 43 -0.11 -8.43 3.73
CA SER A 43 -0.21 -8.24 2.29
C SER A 43 0.40 -6.90 1.86
N VAL A 44 0.09 -5.82 2.58
CA VAL A 44 0.69 -4.50 2.34
C VAL A 44 2.20 -4.54 2.53
N SER A 45 2.69 -5.11 3.64
CA SER A 45 4.12 -5.22 3.90
C SER A 45 4.86 -5.93 2.78
N HIS A 46 4.30 -7.01 2.23
CA HIS A 46 4.86 -7.69 1.08
C HIS A 46 4.85 -6.82 -0.18
N ALA A 47 3.71 -6.22 -0.55
CA ALA A 47 3.61 -5.39 -1.75
C ALA A 47 4.56 -4.18 -1.69
N VAL A 48 4.61 -3.52 -0.54
CA VAL A 48 5.47 -2.37 -0.27
C VAL A 48 6.95 -2.75 -0.32
N ALA A 49 7.34 -3.91 0.20
CA ALA A 49 8.71 -4.41 0.08
C ALA A 49 9.08 -4.67 -1.40
N THR A 50 8.19 -5.33 -2.15
CA THR A 50 8.40 -5.56 -3.59
C THR A 50 8.53 -4.26 -4.38
N LEU A 51 7.70 -3.27 -4.09
CA LEU A 51 7.74 -1.95 -4.75
C LEU A 51 9.02 -1.18 -4.40
N ARG A 52 9.47 -1.25 -3.15
CA ARG A 52 10.74 -0.68 -2.71
C ARG A 52 11.91 -1.34 -3.42
N ASP A 53 11.96 -2.67 -3.42
CA ASP A 53 13.05 -3.44 -4.03
C ASP A 53 13.08 -3.26 -5.56
N GLY A 54 11.92 -2.98 -6.16
CA GLY A 54 11.80 -2.60 -7.57
C GLY A 54 12.12 -1.12 -7.88
N GLY A 55 12.43 -0.30 -6.87
CA GLY A 55 12.76 1.12 -7.03
C GLY A 55 11.56 2.05 -7.27
N PHE A 56 10.33 1.56 -7.08
CA PHE A 56 9.09 2.33 -7.28
C PHE A 56 8.65 3.10 -6.02
N LEU A 57 9.19 2.74 -4.86
CA LEU A 57 8.82 3.33 -3.58
C LEU A 57 10.07 3.68 -2.76
N THR A 58 10.09 4.88 -2.19
CA THR A 58 11.10 5.26 -1.18
C THR A 58 10.44 5.33 0.18
N MET A 59 11.08 4.76 1.19
CA MET A 59 10.68 4.88 2.58
C MET A 59 11.57 5.88 3.29
N ASP A 60 11.00 6.54 4.31
CA ASP A 60 11.79 7.37 5.22
C ASP A 60 12.81 6.51 5.98
N SER A 61 13.98 7.09 6.28
CA SER A 61 15.05 6.44 7.05
C SER A 61 14.61 6.04 8.46
N ASP A 62 13.59 6.70 9.00
CA ASP A 62 13.05 6.43 10.34
C ASP A 62 11.89 5.40 10.33
N TYR A 63 11.75 4.61 9.26
CA TYR A 63 10.76 3.52 9.21
C TYR A 63 11.14 2.39 10.19
N SER A 64 10.50 2.37 11.36
CA SER A 64 10.57 1.31 12.38
C SER A 64 9.25 0.58 12.57
#